data_AF-A0A3B9DMM5-F1
#
_entry.id   AF-A0A3B9DMM5-F1
#
_cell.length_a   1.000
_cell.length_b   1.000
_cell.length_c   1.000
_cell.angle_alpha   90.00
_cell.angle_beta   90.00
_cell.angle_gamma   90.00
#
_symmetry.space_group_name_H-M   'P 1'
#
loop_
_entity.id
_entity.type
_entity.pdbx_description
1 polymer ?
#
loop_
_entity_poly.entity_id
_entity_poly.type
_entity_poly.pdbx_seq_one_letter_code
_entity_poly.pdbx_strand_id
1 'polypeptide(L)'
;RLYCGRICAYGALTQLLDRVVPARLRVDVPKWLERRAARIKYGLLAATILYFLATADIAAYRYVEPFWMFTGRATTGMWVGLAVLLVATIFVRNLYCRFLCPVGAALGLLSKLTVFRIKRWSECNTCKLCEKACEWGAIRGPEIVMTECVRCDDCERLYSDTVKCPHWILIRKHNQGETQTVA
;
A
#
# COMPACT_ATOMS: atom_id res chain seq x y z
N ARG A 1 2.27 -10.82 -0.28
CA ARG A 1 2.42 -9.35 -0.18
C ARG A 1 2.66 -8.77 -1.57
N LEU A 2 3.65 -9.29 -2.31
CA LEU A 2 3.93 -9.01 -3.72
C LEU A 2 2.70 -9.04 -4.65
N TYR A 3 1.71 -9.91 -4.37
CA TYR A 3 0.48 -10.00 -5.16
C TYR A 3 -0.25 -8.65 -5.27
N CYS A 4 -0.54 -7.99 -4.15
CA CYS A 4 -1.25 -6.70 -4.17
C CYS A 4 -0.42 -5.57 -4.79
N GLY A 5 0.91 -5.62 -4.64
CA GLY A 5 1.82 -4.57 -5.13
C GLY A 5 2.27 -4.73 -6.59
N ARG A 6 2.21 -5.94 -7.17
CA ARG A 6 2.73 -6.19 -8.53
C ARG A 6 1.81 -6.99 -9.45
N ILE A 7 0.86 -7.75 -8.91
CA ILE A 7 0.04 -8.70 -9.69
C ILE A 7 -1.43 -8.22 -9.74
N CYS A 8 -1.92 -7.59 -8.68
CA CYS A 8 -3.30 -7.12 -8.60
C CYS A 8 -3.52 -5.95 -9.58
N ALA A 9 -4.36 -6.14 -10.60
CA ALA A 9 -4.63 -5.06 -11.56
C ALA A 9 -5.33 -3.85 -10.92
N TYR A 10 -6.15 -4.05 -9.89
CA TYR A 10 -6.73 -2.92 -9.15
C TYR A 10 -5.65 -2.11 -8.43
N GLY A 11 -4.65 -2.79 -7.84
CA GLY A 11 -3.46 -2.14 -7.29
C GLY A 11 -2.69 -1.36 -8.36
N ALA A 12 -2.42 -1.98 -9.51
CA ALA A 12 -1.73 -1.31 -10.62
C ALA A 12 -2.53 -0.10 -11.16
N LEU A 13 -3.85 -0.23 -11.27
CA LEU A 13 -4.74 0.85 -11.75
C LEU A 13 -4.74 2.03 -10.78
N THR A 14 -4.81 1.76 -9.48
CA THR A 14 -4.77 2.81 -8.44
C THR A 14 -3.41 3.50 -8.36
N GLN A 15 -2.30 2.79 -8.57
CA GLN A 15 -0.96 3.39 -8.73
C GLN A 15 -0.86 4.26 -9.98
N LEU A 16 -1.43 3.81 -11.10
CA LEU A 16 -1.48 4.59 -12.34
C LEU A 16 -2.33 5.86 -12.15
N LEU A 17 -3.49 5.74 -11.53
CA LEU A 17 -4.34 6.88 -11.14
C LEU A 17 -3.58 7.85 -10.23
N ASP A 18 -2.80 7.34 -9.28
CA ASP A 18 -1.97 8.18 -8.41
C ASP A 18 -0.87 8.93 -9.17
N ARG A 19 -0.48 8.49 -10.37
CA ARG A 19 0.45 9.23 -11.23
C ARG A 19 -0.25 10.28 -12.09
N VAL A 20 -1.53 10.09 -12.41
CA VAL A 20 -2.33 10.96 -13.29
C VAL A 20 -3.08 12.04 -12.48
N VAL A 21 -3.59 11.69 -11.30
CA VAL A 21 -4.40 12.58 -10.46
C VAL A 21 -3.50 13.54 -9.69
N PRO A 22 -3.72 14.87 -9.77
CA PRO A 22 -2.91 15.84 -9.06
C PRO A 22 -3.06 15.70 -7.53
N ALA A 23 -1.93 15.78 -6.82
CA ALA A 23 -1.88 15.66 -5.36
C ALA A 23 -2.75 16.66 -4.58
N ARG A 24 -3.23 17.72 -5.25
CA ARG A 24 -4.08 18.78 -4.69
C ARG A 24 -5.51 18.33 -4.41
N LEU A 25 -5.98 17.26 -5.07
CA LEU A 25 -7.33 16.71 -4.90
C LEU A 25 -7.39 15.59 -3.84
N ARG A 26 -6.24 15.25 -3.25
CA ARG A 26 -6.15 14.17 -2.25
C ARG A 26 -6.48 14.69 -0.87
N VAL A 27 -7.36 13.97 -0.17
CA VAL A 27 -7.74 14.25 1.20
C VAL A 27 -6.98 13.29 2.11
N ASP A 28 -6.06 13.83 2.93
CA ASP A 28 -5.41 13.06 3.97
C ASP A 28 -6.43 12.78 5.10
N VAL A 29 -6.87 11.53 5.19
CA VAL A 29 -7.84 11.11 6.20
C VAL A 29 -7.19 11.12 7.59
N PRO A 30 -7.87 11.63 8.64
CA PRO A 30 -7.31 11.63 9.99
C PRO A 30 -6.94 10.21 10.47
N LYS A 31 -5.74 10.08 11.06
CA LYS A 31 -5.10 8.81 11.47
C LYS A 31 -5.94 7.92 12.40
N TRP A 32 -6.89 8.50 13.15
CA TRP A 32 -7.82 7.75 13.99
C TRP A 32 -8.87 7.02 13.15
N LEU A 33 -9.43 7.70 12.15
CA LEU A 33 -10.43 7.13 11.26
C LEU A 33 -9.80 6.03 10.39
N GLU A 34 -8.58 6.24 9.91
CA GLU A 34 -7.83 5.19 9.21
C GLU A 34 -7.67 3.92 10.06
N ARG A 35 -7.29 4.07 11.34
CA ARG A 35 -7.09 2.90 12.23
C ARG A 35 -8.41 2.19 12.57
N ARG A 36 -9.53 2.90 12.61
CA ARG A 36 -10.85 2.32 12.88
C ARG A 36 -11.40 1.64 11.63
N ALA A 37 -11.32 2.30 10.48
CA ALA A 37 -11.72 1.75 9.20
C ALA A 37 -10.86 0.53 8.80
N ALA A 38 -9.56 0.53 9.15
CA ALA A 38 -8.69 -0.63 8.98
C ALA A 38 -9.09 -1.83 9.85
N ARG A 39 -10.01 -1.70 10.82
CA ARG A 39 -10.61 -2.85 11.52
C ARG A 39 -11.78 -3.47 10.75
N ILE A 40 -12.47 -2.68 9.93
CA ILE A 40 -13.63 -3.13 9.16
C ILE A 40 -13.23 -4.27 8.22
N LYS A 41 -12.04 -4.20 7.58
CA LYS A 41 -11.52 -5.28 6.74
C LYS A 41 -11.39 -6.63 7.46
N TYR A 42 -11.06 -6.63 8.76
CA TYR A 42 -10.97 -7.86 9.54
C TYR A 42 -12.36 -8.39 9.91
N GLY A 43 -13.32 -7.50 10.14
CA GLY A 43 -14.73 -7.88 10.30
C GLY A 43 -15.29 -8.51 9.02
N LEU A 44 -14.99 -7.91 7.86
CA LEU A 44 -15.38 -8.45 6.56
C LEU A 44 -14.70 -9.81 6.30
N LEU A 45 -13.41 -9.94 6.61
CA LEU A 45 -12.69 -11.21 6.50
C LEU A 45 -13.32 -12.29 7.39
N ALA A 46 -13.62 -11.99 8.65
CA ALA A 46 -14.30 -12.91 9.56
C ALA A 46 -15.67 -13.31 9.02
N ALA A 47 -16.46 -12.36 8.50
CA ALA A 47 -17.74 -12.63 7.88
C ALA A 47 -17.61 -13.52 6.64
N THR A 48 -16.61 -13.30 5.77
CA THR A 48 -16.37 -14.16 4.60
C THR A 48 -15.96 -15.57 4.98
N ILE A 49 -15.14 -15.74 6.02
CA ILE A 49 -14.73 -17.05 6.52
C ILE A 49 -15.92 -17.78 7.15
N LEU A 50 -16.71 -17.09 7.99
CA LEU A 50 -17.92 -17.65 8.60
C LEU A 50 -18.96 -18.06 7.54
N TYR A 51 -19.16 -17.22 6.52
CA TYR A 51 -20.04 -17.55 5.40
C TYR A 51 -19.53 -18.79 4.65
N PHE A 52 -18.24 -18.84 4.32
CA PHE A 52 -17.63 -20.00 3.67
C PHE A 52 -17.80 -21.29 4.48
N LEU A 53 -17.61 -21.23 5.81
CA LEU A 53 -17.83 -22.37 6.70
C LEU A 53 -19.30 -22.78 6.78
N ALA A 54 -20.23 -21.85 6.63
CA ALA A 54 -21.67 -22.11 6.71
C ALA A 54 -22.27 -22.67 5.41
N THR A 55 -21.81 -22.21 4.24
CA THR A 55 -22.43 -22.57 2.95
C THR A 55 -21.57 -23.48 2.08
N ALA A 56 -20.26 -23.64 2.35
CA ALA A 56 -19.28 -24.32 1.48
C ALA A 56 -19.21 -23.80 0.02
N ASP A 57 -20.06 -22.84 -0.36
CA ASP A 57 -20.09 -22.19 -1.65
C ASP A 57 -18.96 -21.17 -1.82
N ILE A 58 -18.03 -21.49 -2.73
CA ILE A 58 -16.92 -20.63 -3.18
C ILE A 58 -17.43 -19.38 -3.93
N ALA A 59 -18.72 -19.34 -4.29
CA ALA A 59 -19.34 -18.25 -5.04
C ALA A 59 -19.33 -16.89 -4.31
N ALA A 60 -19.28 -16.86 -2.97
CA ALA A 60 -19.18 -15.59 -2.24
C ALA A 60 -17.85 -14.85 -2.49
N TYR A 61 -16.77 -15.58 -2.78
CA TYR A 61 -15.49 -14.97 -3.14
C TYR A 61 -15.59 -14.10 -4.41
N ARG A 62 -16.56 -14.42 -5.28
CA ARG A 62 -16.84 -13.69 -6.53
C ARG A 62 -17.42 -12.29 -6.32
N TYR A 63 -18.06 -12.04 -5.18
CA TYR A 63 -18.58 -10.71 -4.83
C TYR A 63 -17.53 -9.84 -4.13
N VAL A 64 -16.54 -10.46 -3.48
CA VAL A 64 -15.58 -9.75 -2.64
C VAL A 64 -14.24 -9.47 -3.36
N GLU A 65 -14.00 -10.11 -4.49
CA GLU A 65 -12.91 -9.75 -5.41
C GLU A 65 -13.46 -9.05 -6.66
N PRO A 66 -13.19 -7.73 -6.86
CA PRO A 66 -13.59 -7.00 -8.07
C PRO A 66 -12.95 -7.57 -9.34
N PHE A 67 -11.98 -8.48 -9.22
CA PHE A 67 -11.15 -8.97 -10.32
C PHE A 67 -11.86 -10.02 -11.19
N TRP A 68 -12.78 -10.82 -10.64
CA TRP A 68 -13.59 -11.75 -11.44
C TRP A 68 -14.49 -11.04 -12.46
N MET A 69 -14.63 -9.71 -12.36
CA MET A 69 -15.37 -8.86 -13.29
C MET A 69 -14.77 -8.82 -14.71
N PHE A 70 -13.45 -8.98 -14.84
CA PHE A 70 -12.76 -9.03 -16.15
C PHE A 70 -12.95 -10.36 -16.89
N THR A 71 -13.57 -11.37 -16.26
CA THR A 71 -13.86 -12.67 -16.90
C THR A 71 -15.20 -12.70 -17.68
N GLY A 72 -15.79 -11.54 -17.97
CA GLY A 72 -16.93 -11.43 -18.89
C GLY A 72 -18.32 -11.71 -18.31
N ARG A 73 -18.46 -11.81 -16.98
CA ARG A 73 -19.76 -11.95 -16.27
C ARG A 73 -20.04 -10.75 -15.35
N ALA A 74 -19.91 -9.54 -15.88
CA ALA A 74 -20.11 -8.31 -15.12
C ALA A 74 -21.56 -7.81 -15.23
N THR A 75 -22.28 -7.74 -14.12
CA THR A 75 -23.60 -7.11 -14.03
C THR A 75 -23.50 -5.59 -13.90
N THR A 76 -24.51 -4.84 -14.34
CA THR A 76 -24.54 -3.37 -14.33
C THR A 76 -24.23 -2.77 -12.95
N GLY A 77 -24.74 -3.39 -11.87
CA GLY A 77 -24.48 -2.96 -10.49
C GLY A 77 -23.01 -3.05 -10.08
N MET A 78 -22.25 -4.02 -10.62
CA MET A 78 -20.82 -4.14 -10.34
C MET A 78 -20.00 -3.04 -11.03
N TRP A 79 -20.38 -2.61 -12.24
CA TRP A 79 -19.75 -1.48 -12.95
C TRP A 79 -19.93 -0.17 -12.20
N VAL A 80 -21.14 0.05 -11.65
CA VAL A 80 -21.40 1.21 -10.79
C VAL A 80 -20.55 1.14 -9.52
N GLY A 81 -20.46 -0.03 -8.88
CA GLY A 81 -19.59 -0.23 -7.71
C GLY A 81 -18.12 0.06 -7.97
N LEU A 82 -17.58 -0.43 -9.09
CA LEU A 82 -16.20 -0.14 -9.51
C LEU A 82 -15.97 1.34 -9.78
N ALA A 83 -16.90 2.00 -10.50
CA ALA A 83 -16.82 3.43 -10.78
C ALA A 83 -16.84 4.26 -9.48
N VAL A 84 -17.73 3.93 -8.54
CA VAL A 84 -17.79 4.58 -7.23
C VAL A 84 -16.50 4.37 -6.45
N LEU A 85 -15.94 3.15 -6.45
CA LEU A 85 -14.67 2.86 -5.79
C LEU A 85 -13.49 3.58 -6.43
N LEU A 86 -13.47 3.70 -7.76
CA LEU A 86 -12.46 4.46 -8.49
C LEU A 86 -12.53 5.93 -8.15
N VAL A 87 -13.74 6.51 -8.17
CA VAL A 87 -13.96 7.92 -7.77
C VAL A 87 -13.58 8.12 -6.30
N ALA A 88 -13.95 7.21 -5.41
CA ALA A 88 -13.55 7.28 -4.00
C ALA A 88 -12.02 7.21 -3.82
N THR A 89 -11.33 6.48 -4.71
CA THR A 89 -9.87 6.36 -4.68
C THR A 89 -9.15 7.65 -5.10
N ILE A 90 -9.81 8.51 -5.90
CA ILE A 90 -9.29 9.84 -6.25
C ILE A 90 -9.17 10.72 -4.99
N PHE A 91 -10.15 10.65 -4.09
CA PHE A 91 -10.15 11.40 -2.83
C PHE A 91 -9.25 10.75 -1.78
N VAL A 92 -9.34 9.42 -1.62
CA VAL A 92 -8.60 8.66 -0.60
C VAL A 92 -7.80 7.55 -1.27
N ARG A 93 -6.48 7.66 -1.20
CA ARG A 93 -5.55 6.69 -1.82
C ARG A 93 -5.84 5.26 -1.37
N ASN A 94 -6.02 4.37 -2.34
CA ASN A 94 -6.16 2.94 -2.13
C ASN A 94 -7.29 2.54 -1.16
N LEU A 95 -8.38 3.32 -1.09
CA LEU A 95 -9.48 3.14 -0.14
C LEU A 95 -10.01 1.69 -0.09
N TYR A 96 -10.22 1.08 -1.25
CA TYR A 96 -10.71 -0.30 -1.34
C TYR A 96 -9.72 -1.31 -0.75
N CYS A 97 -8.46 -1.28 -1.21
CA CYS A 97 -7.42 -2.19 -0.74
C CYS A 97 -7.12 -1.99 0.75
N ARG A 98 -7.29 -0.77 1.25
CA ARG A 98 -6.98 -0.41 2.63
C ARG A 98 -8.06 -0.80 3.64
N PHE A 99 -9.33 -0.70 3.26
CA PHE A 99 -10.46 -0.85 4.19
C PHE A 99 -11.45 -1.95 3.85
N LEU A 100 -11.59 -2.33 2.58
CA LEU A 100 -12.63 -3.26 2.13
C LEU A 100 -12.07 -4.60 1.62
N CYS A 101 -10.81 -4.67 1.20
CA CYS A 101 -10.25 -5.88 0.60
C CYS A 101 -9.95 -6.96 1.66
N PRO A 102 -10.63 -8.13 1.65
CA PRO A 102 -10.38 -9.21 2.61
C PRO A 102 -9.05 -9.90 2.32
N VAL A 103 -8.62 -9.98 1.05
CA VAL A 103 -7.31 -10.52 0.68
C VAL A 103 -6.22 -9.65 1.29
N GLY A 104 -6.35 -8.33 1.19
CA GLY A 104 -5.47 -7.39 1.88
C GLY A 104 -5.45 -7.57 3.41
N ALA A 105 -6.60 -7.86 4.03
CA ALA A 105 -6.71 -8.15 5.46
C ALA A 105 -6.00 -9.45 5.86
N ALA A 106 -6.21 -10.54 5.10
CA ALA A 106 -5.57 -11.84 5.33
C ALA A 106 -4.06 -11.70 5.22
N LEU A 107 -3.57 -11.08 4.13
CA LEU A 107 -2.16 -10.81 3.93
C LEU A 107 -1.58 -9.89 5.00
N GLY A 108 -2.33 -8.88 5.47
CA GLY A 108 -1.94 -8.01 6.57
C GLY A 108 -1.84 -8.72 7.92
N LEU A 109 -2.64 -9.78 8.13
CA LEU A 109 -2.57 -10.61 9.34
C LEU A 109 -1.36 -11.55 9.30
N LEU A 110 -1.17 -12.28 8.19
CA LEU A 110 0.03 -13.09 7.95
C LEU A 110 1.30 -12.24 8.00
N SER A 111 1.19 -10.97 7.59
CA SER A 111 2.27 -9.99 7.60
C SER A 111 2.81 -9.71 9.01
N LYS A 112 1.96 -9.71 10.03
CA LYS A 112 2.39 -9.50 11.42
C LYS A 112 3.35 -10.61 11.91
N LEU A 113 3.29 -11.79 11.29
CA LEU A 113 4.12 -12.94 11.63
C LEU A 113 5.52 -12.91 11.00
N THR A 114 5.75 -12.08 9.97
CA THR A 114 7.03 -12.12 9.25
C THR A 114 8.09 -11.29 9.97
N VAL A 115 9.26 -11.90 10.21
CA VAL A 115 10.39 -11.33 10.95
C VAL A 115 11.23 -10.34 10.10
N PHE A 116 11.07 -10.35 8.77
CA PHE A 116 11.85 -9.49 7.87
C PHE A 116 11.35 -8.05 7.87
N ARG A 117 11.98 -7.21 8.69
CA ARG A 117 11.79 -5.75 8.69
C ARG A 117 12.67 -5.11 7.62
N ILE A 118 12.13 -4.09 6.96
CA ILE A 118 12.89 -3.26 6.02
C ILE A 118 13.87 -2.41 6.83
N LYS A 119 15.14 -2.43 6.42
CA LYS A 119 16.21 -1.70 7.11
C LYS A 119 16.04 -0.18 6.93
N ARG A 120 16.40 0.57 7.96
CA ARG A 120 16.36 2.04 8.01
C ARG A 120 17.63 2.54 8.68
N TRP A 121 18.16 3.65 8.18
CA TRP A 121 19.26 4.36 8.83
C TRP A 121 18.74 5.23 9.99
N SER A 122 19.63 5.67 10.86
CA SER A 122 19.31 6.59 11.95
C SER A 122 18.86 7.97 11.43
N GLU A 123 19.38 8.42 10.29
CA GLU A 123 19.00 9.70 9.67
C GLU A 123 17.63 9.64 8.97
N CYS A 124 17.04 8.45 8.81
CA CYS A 124 15.69 8.30 8.29
C CYS A 124 14.59 8.86 9.23
N ASN A 125 14.93 9.24 10.46
CA ASN A 125 14.00 9.92 11.37
C ASN A 125 13.56 11.30 10.84
N THR A 126 14.48 12.01 10.19
CA THR A 126 14.24 13.36 9.66
C THR A 126 13.88 13.33 8.17
N CYS A 127 14.39 12.34 7.44
CA CYS A 127 14.14 12.16 6.02
C CYS A 127 12.75 11.57 5.75
N LYS A 128 11.88 12.35 5.08
CA LYS A 128 10.53 11.90 4.66
C LYS A 128 10.47 11.43 3.21
N LEU A 129 11.60 11.13 2.59
CA LEU A 129 11.66 10.76 1.17
C LEU A 129 10.86 9.46 0.90
N CYS A 130 11.14 8.39 1.64
CA CYS A 130 10.40 7.13 1.50
C CYS A 130 8.92 7.25 1.90
N GLU A 131 8.61 8.10 2.89
CA GLU A 131 7.22 8.39 3.30
C GLU A 131 6.43 8.99 2.14
N LYS A 132 6.99 10.00 1.46
CA LYS A 132 6.36 10.64 0.30
C LYS A 132 6.26 9.71 -0.91
N ALA A 133 7.26 8.85 -1.11
CA ALA A 133 7.27 7.89 -2.21
C ALA A 133 6.29 6.73 -1.99
N CYS A 134 5.88 6.43 -0.75
CA CYS A 134 4.99 5.32 -0.47
C CYS A 134 3.56 5.61 -0.94
N GLU A 135 3.15 4.98 -2.03
CA GLU A 135 1.79 5.13 -2.56
C GLU A 135 0.71 4.51 -1.67
N TRP A 136 1.10 3.51 -0.90
CA TRP A 136 0.23 2.77 0.01
C TRP A 136 0.06 3.47 1.37
N GLY A 137 0.82 4.54 1.65
CA GLY A 137 0.75 5.26 2.93
C GLY A 137 1.14 4.41 4.15
N ALA A 138 1.90 3.33 3.93
CA ALA A 138 2.31 2.39 4.99
C ALA A 138 3.46 2.91 5.86
N ILE A 139 4.13 3.99 5.44
CA ILE A 139 5.30 4.57 6.11
C ILE A 139 4.87 5.79 6.92
N ARG A 140 5.28 5.88 8.19
CA ARG A 140 5.00 7.00 9.09
C ARG A 140 6.30 7.42 9.76
N GLY A 141 6.98 8.41 9.19
CA GLY A 141 8.33 8.78 9.62
C GLY A 141 9.27 7.57 9.58
N PRO A 142 9.92 7.20 10.71
CA PRO A 142 10.82 6.05 10.75
C PRO A 142 10.10 4.70 10.74
N GLU A 143 8.84 4.64 11.16
CA GLU A 143 8.11 3.40 11.33
C GLU A 143 7.38 2.96 10.05
N ILE A 144 7.37 1.65 9.82
CA ILE A 144 6.63 1.04 8.71
C ILE A 144 5.52 0.18 9.30
N VAL A 145 4.28 0.55 8.99
CA VAL A 145 3.08 -0.18 9.41
C VAL A 145 2.94 -1.41 8.52
N MET A 146 3.50 -2.53 8.98
CA MET A 146 3.55 -3.78 8.20
C MET A 146 2.16 -4.33 7.81
N THR A 147 1.11 -4.03 8.59
CA THR A 147 -0.26 -4.47 8.27
C THR A 147 -0.84 -3.77 7.03
N GLU A 148 -0.30 -2.61 6.65
CA GLU A 148 -0.69 -1.83 5.48
C GLU A 148 0.34 -1.96 4.34
N CYS A 149 1.56 -2.40 4.65
CA CYS A 149 2.64 -2.54 3.68
C CYS A 149 2.40 -3.73 2.74
N VAL A 150 2.25 -3.45 1.45
CA VAL A 150 2.13 -4.48 0.41
C VAL A 150 3.48 -5.04 -0.06
N ARG A 151 4.60 -4.52 0.45
CA ARG A 151 5.97 -4.83 -0.04
C ARG A 151 6.08 -4.69 -1.56
N CYS A 152 5.86 -3.48 -2.06
CA CYS A 152 6.20 -3.10 -3.43
C CYS A 152 7.71 -2.86 -3.64
N ASP A 153 8.48 -2.83 -2.55
CA ASP A 153 9.93 -2.62 -2.50
C ASP A 153 10.44 -1.27 -3.05
N ASP A 154 9.55 -0.33 -3.38
CA ASP A 154 9.93 1.02 -3.84
C ASP A 154 10.79 1.77 -2.82
N CYS A 155 10.46 1.63 -1.53
CA CYS A 155 11.25 2.23 -0.46
C CYS A 155 12.62 1.58 -0.25
N GLU A 156 12.77 0.29 -0.57
CA GLU A 156 14.04 -0.44 -0.48
C GLU A 156 14.95 -0.11 -1.67
N ARG A 157 14.36 0.04 -2.85
CA ARG A 157 15.04 0.60 -4.04
C ARG A 157 15.54 2.01 -3.76
N LEU A 158 14.72 2.87 -3.17
CA LEU A 158 15.10 4.25 -2.86
C LEU A 158 16.15 4.33 -1.74
N TYR A 159 16.09 3.43 -0.76
CA TYR A 159 17.11 3.27 0.28
C TYR A 159 18.48 2.89 -0.31
N SER A 160 18.49 2.05 -1.34
CA SER A 160 19.70 1.54 -1.99
C SER A 160 20.22 2.46 -3.11
N ASP A 161 19.45 3.48 -3.49
CA ASP A 161 19.79 4.43 -4.56
C ASP A 161 20.81 5.47 -4.05
N THR A 162 22.05 5.37 -4.53
CA THR A 162 23.17 6.25 -4.14
C THR A 162 23.05 7.67 -4.66
N VAL A 163 22.15 7.91 -5.63
CA VAL A 163 21.93 9.23 -6.24
C VAL A 163 20.78 9.97 -5.54
N LYS A 164 19.74 9.26 -5.11
CA LYS A 164 18.53 9.88 -4.53
C LYS A 164 18.51 9.90 -3.00
N CYS A 165 19.13 8.93 -2.35
CA CYS A 165 19.08 8.83 -0.90
C CYS A 165 19.99 9.89 -0.23
N PRO A 166 19.46 10.76 0.65
CA PRO A 166 20.27 11.79 1.31
C PRO A 166 21.46 11.25 2.10
N HIS A 167 21.33 10.06 2.69
CA HIS A 167 22.41 9.40 3.44
C HIS A 167 23.65 9.15 2.54
N TRP A 168 23.43 8.56 1.35
CA TRP A 168 24.52 8.31 0.39
C TRP A 168 25.12 9.59 -0.19
N ILE A 169 24.30 10.63 -0.38
CA ILE A 169 24.77 11.95 -0.84
C ILE A 169 25.70 12.58 0.20
N LEU A 170 25.36 12.49 1.50
CA LEU A 170 26.20 13.02 2.58
C LEU A 170 27.53 12.27 2.68
N ILE A 171 27.52 10.94 2.63
CA ILE A 171 28.75 10.13 2.62
C ILE A 171 29.64 10.49 1.44
N ARG A 172 29.07 10.64 0.24
CA ARG A 172 29.84 11.04 -0.96
C ARG A 172 30.48 12.41 -0.80
N LYS A 173 29.77 13.39 -0.26
CA LYS A 173 30.32 14.74 0.00
C LYS A 173 31.45 14.70 1.03
N HIS A 174 31.31 13.92 2.09
CA HIS A 174 32.37 13.77 3.10
C HIS A 174 33.66 13.22 2.48
N ASN A 175 33.55 12.13 1.73
CA ASN A 175 34.70 11.49 1.09
C ASN A 175 35.37 12.41 0.05
N GLN A 176 34.60 13.23 -0.66
CA GLN A 176 35.14 14.23 -1.60
C GLN A 176 35.88 15.36 -0.88
N GLY A 177 35.41 15.78 0.29
CA GLY A 177 36.09 16.79 1.12
C GLY A 177 37.41 16.28 1.68
N GLU A 178 37.46 15.03 2.16
CA GLU A 178 38.70 14.42 2.67
C GLU A 178 39.74 14.21 1.56
N THR A 179 39.31 13.90 0.34
CA THR A 179 40.24 13.72 -0.80
C THR A 179 40.91 15.03 -1.22
N GLN A 180 40.29 16.19 -0.96
CA GLN A 180 40.85 17.51 -1.27
C GLN A 180 41.83 18.05 -0.22
N THR A 181 41.78 17.53 1.01
CA THR A 181 42.70 17.91 2.09
C THR A 181 43.99 17.10 2.13
N VAL A 182 44.08 16.01 1.36
CA VAL A 182 45.24 15.10 1.32
C VAL A 182 46.06 15.28 0.02
N ALA A 183 45.56 16.06 -0.93
CA ALA A 183 46.27 16.48 -2.14
C ALA A 183 46.86 17.89 -1.96
#